data_AF-K0SQQ4-F1
#
_entry.id   AF-K0SQQ4-F1
#
_cell.length_a   1.000
_cell.length_b   1.000
_cell.length_c   1.000
_cell.angle_alpha   90.00
_cell.angle_beta   90.00
_cell.angle_gamma   90.00
#
_symmetry.space_group_name_H-M   'P 1'
#
loop_
_entity.id
_entity.type
_entity.pdbx_description
1 polymer ?
#
loop_
_entity_poly.entity_id
_entity_poly.type
_entity_poly.pdbx_seq_one_letter_code
_entity_poly.pdbx_strand_id
1 'polypeptide(L)'
;MADYPLRILVLMSLFLPTDRKPSVGSHLLMQLKPLLYVNVKYEIKLIWDHLFLFLLTLIDKRTAERTAIKKPKKAPWKKARSSQKGRKPQVKPQPQTTWQNSEDPLSAALVACLSVANAFTVSRHASTSDSVCRGTTRLYQRTLGFETPGYSRAEMELQKKQTEVIGYLSGVYSGKEATALRPNVGPSVLISGFDPEQPASVEILDFLNNEYSPHLSFTKIVAHVEDMKTAKKRLIGRNARYTGLLDKLDFSEGTALPTAAQLDGMSSWVVHVDGGDMSKLSDIADLAASAESVQNVAILISGAQGVGAAALQAADEMLQSKASSFAYTLLVGESFSREESLRIITECLAIDKAAGKSVVANAAKDVTSLEHMMIQGMREIGFTRIEEVEQMVSIGVKGYTDMLDEQAAEAVWEKAPEPTEEELAARAQTKEQTLLLQKQKREEEKKSSDISAMALEWAKKEYLRKSLKRRIPMKEPQFIELIWDRALMEADMKWRTMQGLVVNETEERRKFKEEQQRLNAEALKAEQERWAGMDYNEVARR
;
A
#
# COMPACT_ATOMS: atom_id res chain seq x y z
N MET A 1 -13.17 27.19 -9.45
CA MET A 1 -14.30 26.73 -8.62
C MET A 1 -15.57 27.46 -9.04
N ALA A 2 -16.51 26.78 -9.71
CA ALA A 2 -17.94 27.19 -9.86
C ALA A 2 -18.80 26.25 -10.76
N ASP A 3 -18.33 25.09 -11.24
CA ASP A 3 -19.02 24.36 -12.34
C ASP A 3 -19.66 23.00 -11.99
N TYR A 4 -19.64 22.59 -10.72
CA TYR A 4 -20.17 21.28 -10.30
C TYR A 4 -21.67 21.22 -9.93
N PRO A 5 -22.36 22.27 -9.43
CA PRO A 5 -23.74 22.10 -8.96
C PRO A 5 -24.77 21.93 -10.09
N LEU A 6 -24.44 22.29 -11.34
CA LEU A 6 -25.34 22.18 -12.48
C LEU A 6 -25.49 20.74 -13.01
N ARG A 7 -24.49 19.87 -12.82
CA ARG A 7 -24.51 18.49 -13.37
C ARG A 7 -25.40 17.53 -12.56
N ILE A 8 -25.54 17.78 -11.25
CA ILE A 8 -26.38 16.95 -10.37
C ILE A 8 -27.87 17.28 -10.56
N LEU A 9 -28.20 18.55 -10.84
CA LEU A 9 -29.58 18.99 -11.13
C LEU A 9 -30.14 18.38 -12.44
N VAL A 10 -29.29 18.16 -13.45
CA VAL A 10 -29.71 17.53 -14.72
C VAL A 10 -30.01 16.04 -14.54
N LEU A 11 -29.23 15.31 -13.74
CA LEU A 11 -29.47 13.90 -13.45
C LEU A 11 -30.76 13.65 -12.63
N MET A 12 -31.12 14.55 -11.71
CA MET A 12 -32.38 14.44 -10.96
C MET A 12 -33.63 14.71 -11.81
N SER A 13 -33.51 15.51 -12.88
CA SER A 13 -34.64 15.79 -13.78
C SER A 13 -35.06 14.61 -14.67
N LEU A 14 -34.20 13.61 -14.83
CA LEU A 14 -34.46 12.42 -15.66
C LEU A 14 -35.28 11.33 -14.95
N PHE A 15 -35.51 11.45 -13.64
CA PHE A 15 -36.22 10.44 -12.84
C PHE A 15 -37.59 10.88 -12.30
N LEU A 16 -38.08 12.07 -12.65
CA LEU A 16 -39.42 12.52 -12.24
C LEU A 16 -40.51 12.06 -13.23
N PRO A 17 -41.60 11.40 -12.77
CA PRO A 17 -42.71 10.99 -13.63
C PRO A 17 -43.47 12.20 -14.16
N THR A 18 -43.69 12.25 -15.47
CA THR A 18 -44.32 13.37 -16.19
C THR A 18 -45.82 13.14 -16.36
N ASP A 19 -46.59 13.41 -15.32
CA ASP A 19 -48.06 13.45 -15.38
C ASP A 19 -48.60 14.86 -15.09
N ARG A 20 -48.16 15.88 -15.85
CA ARG A 20 -48.87 17.18 -15.97
C ARG A 20 -48.67 17.81 -17.35
N LYS A 21 -49.75 18.39 -17.88
CA LYS A 21 -49.81 19.05 -19.20
C LYS A 21 -48.80 20.20 -19.32
N PRO A 22 -48.18 20.40 -20.51
CA PRO A 22 -47.10 21.36 -20.69
C PRO A 22 -47.60 22.81 -20.71
N SER A 23 -46.92 23.68 -19.95
CA SER A 23 -46.97 25.13 -20.14
C SER A 23 -45.86 25.60 -21.08
N VAL A 24 -46.01 26.83 -21.58
CA VAL A 24 -45.32 27.45 -22.74
C VAL A 24 -43.77 27.49 -22.65
N GLY A 25 -43.17 27.13 -21.51
CA GLY A 25 -41.70 27.02 -21.36
C GLY A 25 -41.05 25.71 -21.86
N SER A 26 -41.84 24.74 -22.35
CA SER A 26 -41.34 23.39 -22.70
C SER A 26 -40.79 23.24 -24.13
N HIS A 27 -40.86 24.30 -24.95
CA HIS A 27 -40.44 24.22 -26.36
C HIS A 27 -38.91 24.25 -26.55
N LEU A 28 -38.16 24.90 -25.65
CA LEU A 28 -36.69 24.97 -25.70
C LEU A 28 -36.01 23.66 -25.25
N LEU A 29 -36.62 22.95 -24.29
CA LEU A 29 -36.11 21.68 -23.76
C LEU A 29 -36.29 20.50 -24.73
N MET A 30 -37.23 20.58 -25.68
CA MET A 30 -37.36 19.55 -26.72
C MET A 30 -36.29 19.66 -27.82
N GLN A 31 -35.72 20.84 -28.06
CA GLN A 31 -34.67 21.01 -29.07
C GLN A 31 -33.27 20.58 -28.60
N LEU A 32 -33.02 20.52 -27.29
CA LEU A 32 -31.72 20.12 -26.72
C LEU A 32 -31.62 18.61 -26.40
N LYS A 33 -32.73 17.88 -26.38
CA LYS A 33 -32.76 16.42 -26.13
C LYS A 33 -31.91 15.60 -27.12
N PRO A 34 -31.90 15.87 -28.44
CA PRO A 34 -31.10 15.09 -29.38
C PRO A 34 -29.59 15.23 -29.15
N LEU A 35 -29.12 16.41 -28.71
CA LEU A 35 -27.69 16.68 -28.48
C LEU A 35 -27.17 16.04 -27.17
N LEU A 36 -27.99 16.02 -26.12
CA LEU A 36 -27.64 15.35 -24.85
C LEU A 36 -27.66 13.82 -24.98
N TYR A 37 -28.55 13.26 -25.81
CA TYR A 37 -28.65 11.81 -25.98
C TYR A 37 -27.48 11.20 -26.76
N VAL A 38 -26.83 11.98 -27.63
CA VAL A 38 -25.64 11.54 -28.37
C VAL A 38 -24.42 11.48 -27.44
N ASN A 39 -24.21 12.49 -26.60
CA ASN A 39 -23.03 12.52 -25.70
C ASN A 39 -23.06 11.41 -24.64
N VAL A 40 -24.23 11.12 -24.05
CA VAL A 40 -24.35 10.04 -23.05
C VAL A 40 -24.12 8.65 -23.65
N LYS A 41 -24.50 8.43 -24.93
CA LYS A 41 -24.21 7.17 -25.62
C LYS A 41 -22.72 6.94 -25.88
N TYR A 42 -21.96 8.00 -26.16
CA TYR A 42 -20.52 7.91 -26.36
C TYR A 42 -19.78 7.59 -25.06
N GLU A 43 -20.17 8.21 -23.94
CA GLU A 43 -19.54 7.94 -22.65
C GLU A 43 -19.85 6.52 -22.12
N ILE A 44 -21.09 6.02 -22.29
CA ILE A 44 -21.43 4.65 -21.89
C ILE A 44 -20.67 3.62 -22.75
N LYS A 45 -20.48 3.88 -24.04
CA LYS A 45 -19.70 3.01 -24.92
C LYS A 45 -18.22 2.99 -24.52
N LEU A 46 -17.65 4.15 -24.19
CA LEU A 46 -16.25 4.26 -23.75
C LEU A 46 -16.02 3.48 -22.45
N ILE A 47 -16.95 3.59 -21.49
CA ILE A 47 -16.89 2.81 -20.24
C ILE A 47 -16.98 1.31 -20.52
N TRP A 48 -17.86 0.89 -21.44
CA TRP A 48 -17.99 -0.52 -21.83
C TRP A 48 -16.74 -1.08 -22.52
N ASP A 49 -16.11 -0.30 -23.41
CA ASP A 49 -14.90 -0.70 -24.12
C ASP A 49 -13.70 -0.83 -23.16
N HIS A 50 -13.57 0.07 -22.17
CA HIS A 50 -12.56 -0.04 -21.12
C HIS A 50 -12.80 -1.25 -20.19
N LEU A 51 -14.06 -1.52 -19.82
CA LEU A 51 -14.40 -2.67 -19.00
C LEU A 51 -14.12 -3.99 -19.75
N PHE A 52 -14.34 -4.02 -21.07
CA PHE A 52 -14.09 -5.17 -21.93
C PHE A 52 -12.58 -5.45 -22.09
N LEU A 53 -11.76 -4.41 -22.32
CA LEU A 53 -10.30 -4.52 -22.34
C LEU A 53 -9.72 -4.99 -21.00
N PHE A 54 -10.28 -4.51 -19.88
CA PHE A 54 -9.91 -4.98 -18.55
C PHE A 54 -10.26 -6.45 -18.32
N LEU A 55 -11.40 -6.92 -18.81
CA LEU A 55 -11.79 -8.33 -18.74
C LEU A 55 -10.90 -9.24 -19.60
N LEU A 56 -10.48 -8.81 -20.79
CA LEU A 56 -9.57 -9.57 -21.65
C LEU A 56 -8.18 -9.72 -21.02
N THR A 57 -7.64 -8.68 -20.40
CA THR A 57 -6.34 -8.73 -19.71
C THR A 57 -6.36 -9.65 -18.48
N LEU A 58 -7.50 -9.73 -17.77
CA LEU A 58 -7.69 -10.71 -16.69
C LEU A 58 -7.77 -12.16 -17.18
N ILE A 59 -8.33 -12.38 -18.37
CA ILE A 59 -8.38 -13.72 -18.98
C ILE A 59 -6.98 -14.17 -19.40
N ASP A 60 -6.17 -13.28 -19.99
CA ASP A 60 -4.81 -13.61 -20.44
C ASP A 60 -3.83 -13.89 -19.30
N LYS A 61 -3.93 -13.17 -18.17
CA LYS A 61 -3.17 -13.49 -16.95
C LYS A 61 -3.48 -14.91 -16.45
N ARG A 62 -4.74 -15.32 -16.51
CA ARG A 62 -5.19 -16.65 -16.07
C ARG A 62 -4.73 -17.78 -16.99
N THR A 63 -4.59 -17.54 -18.30
CA THR A 63 -4.05 -18.52 -19.24
C THR A 63 -2.53 -18.65 -19.11
N ALA A 64 -1.81 -17.56 -18.86
CA ALA A 64 -0.37 -17.58 -18.61
C ALA A 64 -0.01 -18.43 -17.37
N GLU A 65 -0.72 -18.24 -16.25
CA GLU A 65 -0.50 -19.02 -15.01
C GLU A 65 -0.75 -20.53 -15.19
N ARG A 66 -1.64 -20.93 -16.09
CA ARG A 66 -1.92 -22.35 -16.37
C ARG A 66 -0.82 -23.06 -17.17
N THR A 67 0.01 -22.33 -17.91
CA THR A 67 1.08 -22.93 -18.74
C THR A 67 2.39 -23.12 -17.98
N ALA A 68 2.59 -22.45 -16.84
CA ALA A 68 3.84 -22.51 -16.07
C ALA A 68 4.05 -23.82 -15.28
N ILE A 69 3.03 -24.66 -15.11
CA ILE A 69 3.04 -25.78 -14.14
C ILE A 69 3.47 -27.14 -14.75
N LYS A 70 3.86 -27.23 -16.03
CA LYS A 70 4.32 -28.49 -16.64
C LYS A 70 5.73 -28.41 -17.23
N LYS A 71 6.75 -28.67 -16.40
CA LYS A 71 8.07 -29.15 -16.86
C LYS A 71 8.37 -30.52 -16.22
N PRO A 72 8.71 -31.56 -17.02
CA PRO A 72 9.04 -32.88 -16.48
C PRO A 72 10.47 -32.94 -15.93
N LYS A 73 10.62 -33.50 -14.73
CA LYS A 73 11.93 -33.81 -14.11
C LYS A 73 12.59 -34.99 -14.87
N LYS A 74 13.75 -34.75 -15.49
CA LYS A 74 14.63 -35.80 -16.01
C LYS A 74 15.49 -36.36 -14.86
N ALA A 75 15.54 -37.68 -14.74
CA ALA A 75 16.36 -38.42 -13.78
C ALA A 75 17.84 -38.50 -14.25
N PRO A 76 18.83 -38.53 -13.33
CA PRO A 76 20.22 -38.73 -13.70
C PRO A 76 20.64 -40.21 -13.64
N TRP A 77 21.37 -40.59 -14.69
CA TRP A 77 22.04 -41.88 -14.91
C TRP A 77 23.32 -41.99 -14.07
N LYS A 78 23.58 -43.18 -13.50
CA LYS A 78 24.83 -43.58 -12.83
C LYS A 78 25.84 -44.14 -13.84
N LYS A 79 27.13 -43.82 -13.65
CA LYS A 79 28.38 -44.57 -13.94
C LYS A 79 29.54 -43.54 -13.93
N ALA A 80 30.79 -43.77 -13.56
CA ALA A 80 31.55 -44.78 -12.82
C ALA A 80 32.99 -44.19 -12.70
N ARG A 81 33.77 -44.58 -11.67
CA ARG A 81 35.26 -44.75 -11.59
C ARG A 81 36.17 -43.71 -12.31
N SER A 82 37.23 -43.13 -11.75
CA SER A 82 38.36 -43.73 -11.01
C SER A 82 39.44 -42.67 -10.69
N SER A 83 40.22 -42.92 -9.64
CA SER A 83 41.68 -42.72 -9.55
C SER A 83 42.28 -41.29 -9.64
N GLN A 84 42.77 -40.77 -8.50
CA GLN A 84 44.08 -40.12 -8.37
C GLN A 84 44.40 -39.92 -6.87
N LYS A 85 45.29 -40.74 -6.28
CA LYS A 85 46.71 -40.44 -6.00
C LYS A 85 46.95 -39.11 -5.28
N GLY A 86 47.30 -39.23 -4.00
CA GLY A 86 47.57 -38.11 -3.10
C GLY A 86 48.85 -37.33 -3.39
N ARG A 87 48.90 -36.12 -2.83
CA ARG A 87 50.09 -35.33 -2.54
C ARG A 87 49.88 -34.54 -1.25
N LYS A 88 50.89 -34.61 -0.38
CA LYS A 88 51.03 -33.81 0.86
C LYS A 88 51.24 -32.33 0.50
N PRO A 89 50.75 -31.36 1.30
CA PRO A 89 51.19 -29.98 1.18
C PRO A 89 52.52 -29.77 1.91
N GLN A 90 53.50 -29.26 1.15
CA GLN A 90 54.77 -28.73 1.66
C GLN A 90 54.52 -27.26 2.03
N VAL A 91 54.75 -26.92 3.29
CA VAL A 91 54.77 -25.53 3.78
C VAL A 91 56.10 -24.91 3.37
N LYS A 92 56.07 -23.77 2.68
CA LYS A 92 57.21 -22.87 2.51
C LYS A 92 56.87 -21.49 3.08
N PRO A 93 57.83 -20.81 3.72
CA PRO A 93 57.61 -19.54 4.43
C PRO A 93 57.62 -18.34 3.46
N GLN A 94 56.80 -17.34 3.79
CA GLN A 94 56.84 -15.99 3.19
C GLN A 94 58.06 -15.20 3.69
N PRO A 95 58.66 -14.34 2.84
CA PRO A 95 59.69 -13.40 3.25
C PRO A 95 59.11 -12.11 3.86
N GLN A 96 59.76 -11.62 4.91
CA GLN A 96 59.52 -10.32 5.53
C GLN A 96 60.00 -9.19 4.60
N THR A 97 59.12 -8.25 4.29
CA THR A 97 59.48 -6.96 3.69
C THR A 97 59.45 -5.87 4.75
N THR A 98 60.62 -5.29 5.02
CA THR A 98 60.85 -4.08 5.79
C THR A 98 60.32 -2.86 5.04
N TRP A 99 59.44 -2.08 5.66
CA TRP A 99 59.05 -0.75 5.19
C TRP A 99 59.79 0.32 6.00
N GLN A 100 60.50 1.19 5.29
CA GLN A 100 61.11 2.41 5.79
C GLN A 100 60.05 3.51 5.90
N ASN A 101 60.17 4.30 6.96
CA ASN A 101 59.33 5.45 7.28
C ASN A 101 59.55 6.60 6.28
N SER A 102 58.46 7.14 5.74
CA SER A 102 58.39 8.51 5.24
C SER A 102 57.20 9.18 5.90
N GLU A 103 57.46 10.30 6.56
CA GLU A 103 56.52 11.06 7.39
C GLU A 103 55.65 11.97 6.52
N ASP A 104 54.33 11.80 6.56
CA ASP A 104 53.34 12.79 6.14
C ASP A 104 52.14 12.78 7.14
N PRO A 105 51.74 13.92 7.73
CA PRO A 105 50.85 13.96 8.89
C PRO A 105 49.35 14.12 8.57
N LEU A 106 48.83 13.41 7.55
CA LEU A 106 47.38 13.41 7.24
C LEU A 106 46.72 12.02 7.17
N SER A 107 47.49 10.94 7.27
CA SER A 107 46.98 9.56 7.11
C SER A 107 46.65 8.83 8.43
N ALA A 108 46.90 9.46 9.59
CA ALA A 108 46.89 8.78 10.89
C ALA A 108 45.54 8.75 11.62
N ALA A 109 44.51 9.46 11.14
CA ALA A 109 43.21 9.53 11.83
C ALA A 109 42.21 8.43 11.44
N LEU A 110 42.51 7.60 10.42
CA LEU A 110 41.51 6.69 9.83
C LEU A 110 41.76 5.19 10.08
N VAL A 111 42.86 4.80 10.76
CA VAL A 111 43.25 3.39 10.94
C VAL A 111 43.06 2.86 12.38
N ALA A 112 42.57 3.66 13.33
CA ALA A 112 42.54 3.30 14.75
C ALA A 112 41.18 2.83 15.33
N CYS A 113 40.24 2.29 14.55
CA CYS A 113 38.92 1.84 15.08
C CYS A 113 38.51 0.39 14.78
N LEU A 114 39.41 -0.53 14.43
CA LEU A 114 39.05 -1.94 14.21
C LEU A 114 39.87 -2.92 15.07
N SER A 115 39.49 -3.02 16.34
CA SER A 115 39.79 -4.19 17.17
C SER A 115 38.70 -4.40 18.22
N VAL A 116 37.54 -4.93 17.80
CA VAL A 116 36.63 -5.64 18.71
C VAL A 116 36.31 -6.99 18.08
N ALA A 117 36.85 -8.02 18.71
CA ALA A 117 36.58 -9.41 18.40
C ALA A 117 35.12 -9.73 18.75
N ASN A 118 34.34 -10.17 17.76
CA ASN A 118 33.04 -10.81 18.01
C ASN A 118 33.10 -12.25 17.51
N ALA A 119 33.13 -13.17 18.47
CA ALA A 119 32.86 -14.58 18.27
C ALA A 119 31.37 -14.77 17.98
N PHE A 120 31.04 -15.39 16.84
CA PHE A 120 29.69 -15.89 16.59
C PHE A 120 29.71 -17.39 16.34
N THR A 121 28.98 -18.09 17.20
CA THR A 121 28.65 -19.50 17.13
C THR A 121 27.58 -19.75 16.06
N VAL A 122 27.82 -20.74 15.21
CA VAL A 122 26.88 -21.20 14.18
C VAL A 122 25.92 -22.22 14.82
N SER A 123 24.64 -21.86 14.97
CA SER A 123 23.58 -22.81 15.30
C SER A 123 22.88 -23.25 14.01
N ARG A 124 23.01 -24.54 13.68
CA ARG A 124 22.26 -25.20 12.60
C ARG A 124 21.00 -25.83 13.20
N HIS A 125 19.82 -25.43 12.73
CA HIS A 125 18.62 -26.24 12.90
C HIS A 125 18.25 -26.92 11.57
N ALA A 126 18.19 -28.25 11.66
CA ALA A 126 17.88 -29.18 10.59
C ALA A 126 16.39 -29.16 10.24
N SER A 127 16.11 -29.25 8.95
CA SER A 127 14.79 -29.53 8.40
C SER A 127 14.47 -31.02 8.50
N THR A 128 13.33 -31.36 9.10
CA THR A 128 12.72 -32.69 9.03
C THR A 128 11.67 -32.75 7.93
N SER A 129 11.57 -33.93 7.34
CA SER A 129 10.93 -34.29 6.09
C SER A 129 9.53 -34.90 6.23
N ASP A 130 8.80 -34.82 5.12
CA ASP A 130 7.81 -35.76 4.57
C ASP A 130 6.43 -35.99 5.22
N SER A 131 5.40 -35.75 4.40
CA SER A 131 4.18 -36.57 4.31
C SER A 131 3.43 -36.26 3.00
N VAL A 132 3.43 -37.21 2.07
CA VAL A 132 2.75 -37.14 0.75
C VAL A 132 1.40 -37.86 0.84
N CYS A 133 0.30 -37.12 0.72
CA CYS A 133 -1.03 -37.68 0.47
C CYS A 133 -1.51 -37.30 -0.94
N ARG A 134 -1.66 -38.30 -1.81
CA ARG A 134 -2.31 -38.16 -3.13
C ARG A 134 -3.82 -38.29 -2.96
N GLY A 135 -4.54 -37.18 -3.11
CA GLY A 135 -6.00 -37.14 -3.20
C GLY A 135 -6.45 -36.48 -4.51
N THR A 136 -7.25 -37.19 -5.29
CA THR A 136 -7.87 -36.73 -6.55
C THR A 136 -8.81 -35.55 -6.33
N THR A 137 -8.54 -34.41 -6.97
CA THR A 137 -9.35 -33.20 -6.86
C THR A 137 -10.54 -33.24 -7.83
N ARG A 138 -11.77 -33.38 -7.30
CA ARG A 138 -13.02 -33.02 -7.98
C ARG A 138 -13.47 -31.65 -7.46
N LEU A 139 -13.68 -30.69 -8.36
CA LEU A 139 -14.12 -29.33 -8.06
C LEU A 139 -15.64 -29.33 -7.80
N TYR A 140 -16.03 -29.18 -6.54
CA TYR A 140 -17.41 -28.86 -6.16
C TYR A 140 -17.50 -27.36 -5.82
N GLN A 141 -18.30 -26.63 -6.58
CA GLN A 141 -18.70 -25.26 -6.29
C GLN A 141 -19.81 -25.29 -5.22
N ARG A 142 -19.44 -25.58 -3.97
CA ARG A 142 -20.26 -25.21 -2.81
C ARG A 142 -19.79 -23.83 -2.36
N THR A 143 -20.73 -22.96 -2.00
CA THR A 143 -20.53 -21.80 -1.13
C THR A 143 -19.93 -22.29 0.17
N LEU A 144 -18.60 -22.49 0.16
CA LEU A 144 -17.81 -22.66 1.36
C LEU A 144 -17.92 -21.32 2.07
N GLY A 145 -18.76 -21.28 3.12
CA GLY A 145 -18.61 -20.30 4.18
C GLY A 145 -17.23 -20.51 4.76
N PHE A 146 -16.22 -19.90 4.14
CA PHE A 146 -14.95 -19.67 4.78
C PHE A 146 -15.30 -18.70 5.90
N GLU A 147 -15.57 -19.25 7.08
CA GLU A 147 -15.29 -18.55 8.32
C GLU A 147 -13.81 -18.19 8.22
N THR A 148 -13.52 -17.01 7.67
CA THR A 148 -12.17 -16.47 7.67
C THR A 148 -11.77 -16.45 9.13
N PRO A 149 -10.77 -17.24 9.56
CA PRO A 149 -10.32 -17.20 10.94
C PRO A 149 -10.08 -15.74 11.25
N GLY A 150 -10.76 -15.23 12.28
CA GLY A 150 -10.69 -13.82 12.63
C GLY A 150 -9.22 -13.42 12.75
N TYR A 151 -8.88 -12.25 12.20
CA TYR A 151 -7.52 -11.73 12.29
C TYR A 151 -7.04 -11.80 13.74
N SER A 152 -5.81 -12.28 13.91
CA SER A 152 -5.16 -12.23 15.21
C SER A 152 -5.08 -10.77 15.68
N ARG A 153 -5.00 -10.56 17.00
CA ARG A 153 -4.88 -9.21 17.57
C ARG A 153 -3.68 -8.45 16.98
N ALA A 154 -2.57 -9.14 16.73
CA ALA A 154 -1.38 -8.57 16.12
C ALA A 154 -1.61 -8.13 14.67
N GLU A 155 -2.33 -8.92 13.88
CA GLU A 155 -2.71 -8.55 12.50
C GLU A 155 -3.67 -7.36 12.48
N MET A 156 -4.63 -7.30 13.41
CA MET A 156 -5.52 -6.13 13.53
C MET A 156 -4.74 -4.86 13.90
N GLU A 157 -3.78 -4.94 14.84
CA GLU A 157 -2.92 -3.82 15.20
C GLU A 157 -2.04 -3.38 14.03
N LEU A 158 -1.53 -4.32 13.24
CA LEU A 158 -0.77 -4.02 12.02
C LEU A 158 -1.63 -3.34 10.95
N GLN A 159 -2.83 -3.84 10.68
CA GLN A 159 -3.78 -3.23 9.75
C GLN A 159 -4.16 -1.81 10.18
N LYS A 160 -4.34 -1.60 11.49
CA LYS A 160 -4.60 -0.27 12.03
C LYS A 160 -3.43 0.68 11.75
N LYS A 161 -2.20 0.28 12.05
CA LYS A 161 -1.00 1.07 11.75
C LYS A 161 -0.85 1.35 10.25
N GLN A 162 -1.10 0.35 9.41
CA GLN A 162 -1.07 0.52 7.96
C GLN A 162 -2.12 1.55 7.50
N THR A 163 -3.33 1.49 8.06
CA THR A 163 -4.39 2.47 7.76
C THR A 163 -4.01 3.89 8.21
N GLU A 164 -3.34 4.02 9.37
CA GLU A 164 -2.81 5.30 9.87
C GLU A 164 -1.73 5.87 8.92
N VAL A 165 -0.79 5.03 8.49
CA VAL A 165 0.26 5.40 7.51
C VAL A 165 -0.35 5.82 6.17
N ILE A 166 -1.33 5.07 5.65
CA ILE A 166 -2.05 5.42 4.42
C ILE A 166 -2.81 6.73 4.59
N GLY A 167 -3.42 6.97 5.76
CA GLY A 167 -4.09 8.23 6.08
C GLY A 167 -3.13 9.42 6.01
N TYR A 168 -1.95 9.30 6.63
CA TYR A 168 -0.88 10.29 6.54
C TYR A 168 -0.44 10.55 5.09
N LEU A 169 -0.10 9.48 4.37
CA LEU A 169 0.38 9.59 2.99
C LEU A 169 -0.69 10.16 2.05
N SER A 170 -1.97 9.88 2.29
CA SER A 170 -3.08 10.46 1.52
C SER A 170 -3.19 11.97 1.74
N GLY A 171 -2.98 12.42 2.98
CA GLY A 171 -2.89 13.85 3.30
C GLY A 171 -1.75 14.52 2.53
N VAL A 172 -0.54 13.95 2.60
CA VAL A 172 0.63 14.42 1.86
C VAL A 172 0.38 14.43 0.35
N TYR A 173 -0.18 13.36 -0.20
CA TYR A 173 -0.45 13.22 -1.64
C TYR A 173 -1.47 14.25 -2.14
N SER A 174 -2.53 14.52 -1.36
CA SER A 174 -3.56 15.49 -1.74
C SER A 174 -3.07 16.93 -1.84
N GLY A 175 -2.04 17.29 -1.07
CA GLY A 175 -1.40 18.61 -1.09
C GLY A 175 -0.12 18.66 -1.92
N LYS A 176 0.25 17.57 -2.59
CA LYS A 176 1.55 17.46 -3.26
C LYS A 176 1.54 18.22 -4.60
N GLU A 177 2.54 19.08 -4.76
CA GLU A 177 2.92 19.60 -6.07
C GLU A 177 3.57 18.49 -6.90
N ALA A 178 3.31 18.47 -8.21
CA ALA A 178 3.94 17.51 -9.13
C ALA A 178 5.45 17.50 -8.91
N THR A 179 6.06 16.30 -8.93
CA THR A 179 7.50 16.13 -8.68
C THR A 179 8.30 17.10 -9.56
N ALA A 180 9.03 18.01 -8.90
CA ALA A 180 9.88 18.96 -9.59
C ALA A 180 11.06 18.21 -10.21
N LEU A 181 11.08 18.15 -11.54
CA LEU A 181 12.18 17.58 -12.30
C LEU A 181 13.29 18.63 -12.42
N ARG A 182 14.55 18.16 -12.40
CA ARG A 182 15.70 19.03 -12.64
C ARG A 182 15.62 19.60 -14.06
N PRO A 183 15.70 20.93 -14.25
CA PRO A 183 15.69 21.53 -15.58
C PRO A 183 16.95 21.20 -16.40
N ASN A 184 18.01 20.80 -15.70
CA ASN A 184 19.39 20.77 -16.21
C ASN A 184 19.93 19.35 -16.44
N VAL A 185 19.08 18.31 -16.47
CA VAL A 185 19.54 16.92 -16.71
C VAL A 185 20.28 16.79 -18.06
N GLY A 186 19.82 17.58 -19.04
CA GLY A 186 20.38 17.67 -20.38
C GLY A 186 20.27 16.39 -21.22
N PRO A 187 20.68 16.44 -22.50
CA PRO A 187 20.43 15.36 -23.45
C PRO A 187 21.51 14.26 -23.44
N SER A 188 22.65 14.48 -22.77
CA SER A 188 23.79 13.57 -22.77
C SER A 188 24.12 13.07 -21.36
N VAL A 189 24.37 11.76 -21.24
CA VAL A 189 24.82 11.14 -19.99
C VAL A 189 26.03 10.25 -20.22
N LEU A 190 27.02 10.34 -19.33
CA LEU A 190 28.15 9.42 -19.28
C LEU A 190 27.99 8.48 -18.07
N ILE A 191 28.28 7.19 -18.26
CA ILE A 191 28.38 6.23 -17.15
C ILE A 191 29.83 5.76 -17.00
N SER A 192 30.33 5.66 -15.76
CA SER A 192 31.68 5.17 -15.47
C SER A 192 31.74 4.32 -14.19
N GLY A 193 32.80 3.52 -14.05
CA GLY A 193 33.00 2.64 -12.89
C GLY A 193 32.13 1.37 -12.88
N PHE A 194 31.39 1.10 -13.96
CA PHE A 194 30.61 -0.12 -14.14
C PHE A 194 31.44 -1.18 -14.85
N ASP A 195 31.62 -2.34 -14.20
CA ASP A 195 32.25 -3.50 -14.81
C ASP A 195 31.32 -4.10 -15.90
N PRO A 196 31.75 -4.18 -17.18
CA PRO A 196 30.94 -4.73 -18.26
C PRO A 196 30.64 -6.23 -18.10
N GLU A 197 31.36 -6.95 -17.25
CA GLU A 197 31.04 -8.34 -16.94
C GLU A 197 29.89 -8.47 -15.94
N GLN A 198 29.65 -7.43 -15.14
CA GLN A 198 28.56 -7.40 -14.18
C GLN A 198 27.24 -7.01 -14.85
N PRO A 199 26.12 -7.66 -14.47
CA PRO A 199 24.80 -7.30 -15.00
C PRO A 199 24.36 -5.86 -14.68
N ALA A 200 24.94 -5.24 -13.65
CA ALA A 200 24.69 -3.85 -13.27
C ALA A 200 24.90 -2.86 -14.42
N SER A 201 25.90 -3.11 -15.27
CA SER A 201 26.23 -2.29 -16.43
C SER A 201 25.16 -2.30 -17.51
N VAL A 202 24.42 -3.41 -17.64
CA VAL A 202 23.27 -3.52 -18.56
C VAL A 202 22.02 -2.93 -17.91
N GLU A 203 21.78 -3.25 -16.63
CA GLU A 203 20.65 -2.75 -15.85
C GLU A 203 20.61 -1.21 -15.83
N ILE A 204 21.75 -0.54 -15.62
CA ILE A 204 21.82 0.93 -15.61
C ILE A 204 21.48 1.54 -16.97
N LEU A 205 21.94 0.93 -18.07
CA LEU A 205 21.63 1.39 -19.42
C LEU A 205 20.15 1.21 -19.76
N ASP A 206 19.55 0.12 -19.28
CA ASP A 206 18.11 -0.13 -19.44
C ASP A 206 17.28 0.92 -18.69
N PHE A 207 17.70 1.35 -17.48
CA PHE A 207 17.03 2.43 -16.74
C PHE A 207 17.22 3.80 -17.41
N LEU A 208 18.43 4.12 -17.89
CA LEU A 208 18.70 5.39 -18.57
C LEU A 208 18.02 5.51 -19.94
N ASN A 209 17.69 4.39 -20.58
CA ASN A 209 16.98 4.35 -21.87
C ASN A 209 15.51 3.91 -21.74
N ASN A 210 14.94 3.97 -20.54
CA ASN A 210 13.57 3.51 -20.33
C ASN A 210 12.54 4.46 -20.97
N GLU A 211 11.81 3.99 -21.98
CA GLU A 211 10.75 4.76 -22.65
C GLU A 211 9.58 5.14 -21.71
N TYR A 212 9.39 4.38 -20.62
CA TYR A 212 8.37 4.67 -19.61
C TYR A 212 8.78 5.74 -18.60
N SER A 213 10.04 6.20 -18.64
CA SER A 213 10.57 7.26 -17.79
C SER A 213 10.79 8.52 -18.65
N PRO A 214 9.72 9.28 -18.97
CA PRO A 214 9.80 10.41 -19.92
C PRO A 214 10.73 11.54 -19.43
N HIS A 215 11.04 11.57 -18.15
CA HIS A 215 11.97 12.51 -17.52
C HIS A 215 13.44 12.23 -17.82
N LEU A 216 13.80 11.04 -18.34
CA LEU A 216 15.17 10.67 -18.72
C LEU A 216 15.26 10.43 -20.23
N SER A 217 15.07 11.47 -21.03
CA SER A 217 15.09 11.39 -22.50
C SER A 217 16.47 11.69 -23.09
N PHE A 218 17.48 10.91 -22.73
CA PHE A 218 18.84 11.12 -23.27
C PHE A 218 18.91 10.78 -24.76
N THR A 219 19.55 11.66 -25.53
CA THR A 219 19.88 11.45 -26.95
C THR A 219 21.21 10.76 -27.13
N LYS A 220 22.12 10.90 -26.15
CA LYS A 220 23.46 10.31 -26.18
C LYS A 220 23.81 9.71 -24.82
N ILE A 221 24.22 8.46 -24.80
CA ILE A 221 24.68 7.73 -23.62
C ILE A 221 26.09 7.24 -23.90
N VAL A 222 27.08 7.66 -23.12
CA VAL A 222 28.48 7.24 -23.28
C VAL A 222 28.85 6.27 -22.16
N ALA A 223 29.22 5.03 -22.51
CA ALA A 223 29.77 4.07 -21.55
C ALA A 223 31.30 4.18 -21.51
N HIS A 224 31.82 4.70 -20.40
CA HIS A 224 33.26 4.74 -20.13
C HIS A 224 33.73 3.43 -19.49
N VAL A 225 34.63 2.72 -20.17
CA VAL A 225 35.01 1.34 -19.84
C VAL A 225 36.52 1.12 -20.01
N GLU A 226 37.09 0.22 -19.21
CA GLU A 226 38.51 -0.12 -19.30
C GLU A 226 38.86 -0.99 -20.52
N ASP A 227 37.97 -1.92 -20.90
CA ASP A 227 38.12 -2.76 -22.08
C ASP A 227 36.92 -2.59 -23.02
N MET A 228 37.13 -1.80 -24.08
CA MET A 228 36.10 -1.52 -25.07
C MET A 228 35.62 -2.77 -25.79
N LYS A 229 36.47 -3.79 -26.01
CA LYS A 229 36.08 -5.02 -26.72
C LYS A 229 35.12 -5.85 -25.88
N THR A 230 35.43 -6.00 -24.60
CA THR A 230 34.58 -6.74 -23.66
C THR A 230 33.26 -6.00 -23.44
N ALA A 231 33.30 -4.68 -23.25
CA ALA A 231 32.11 -3.86 -23.11
C ALA A 231 31.19 -3.92 -24.32
N LYS A 232 31.69 -3.74 -25.55
CA LYS A 232 30.88 -3.87 -26.77
C LYS A 232 30.24 -5.24 -26.89
N LYS A 233 30.96 -6.31 -26.53
CA LYS A 233 30.42 -7.67 -26.57
C LYS A 233 29.30 -7.91 -25.54
N ARG A 234 29.39 -7.29 -24.36
CA ARG A 234 28.45 -7.50 -23.24
C ARG A 234 27.25 -6.55 -23.30
N LEU A 235 27.49 -5.26 -23.55
CA LEU A 235 26.48 -4.21 -23.52
C LEU A 235 25.65 -4.13 -24.81
N ILE A 236 26.21 -4.49 -25.97
CA ILE A 236 25.47 -4.60 -27.24
C ILE A 236 24.76 -5.96 -27.32
N GLY A 237 23.90 -6.20 -26.34
CA GLY A 237 23.08 -7.40 -26.25
C GLY A 237 21.88 -7.38 -27.21
N ARG A 238 20.97 -8.34 -27.03
CA ARG A 238 19.67 -8.32 -27.73
C ARG A 238 18.78 -7.18 -27.24
N ASN A 239 18.81 -6.87 -25.94
CA ASN A 239 17.95 -5.83 -25.36
C ASN A 239 18.24 -4.47 -26.00
N ALA A 240 19.52 -4.09 -26.06
CA ALA A 240 19.99 -2.85 -26.68
C ALA A 240 19.50 -2.65 -28.14
N ARG A 241 19.32 -3.74 -28.89
CA ARG A 241 18.83 -3.69 -30.28
C ARG A 241 17.33 -3.41 -30.38
N TYR A 242 16.55 -3.90 -29.42
CA TYR A 242 15.09 -3.78 -29.44
C TYR A 242 14.59 -2.50 -28.77
N THR A 243 15.39 -1.91 -27.88
CA THR A 243 15.04 -0.68 -27.13
C THR A 243 15.53 0.61 -27.78
N GLY A 244 16.15 0.54 -28.97
CA GLY A 244 16.75 1.71 -29.63
C GLY A 244 18.01 2.26 -28.93
N LEU A 245 18.54 1.55 -27.93
CA LEU A 245 19.74 1.97 -27.20
C LEU A 245 20.97 2.10 -28.12
N LEU A 246 21.06 1.29 -29.18
CA LEU A 246 22.19 1.34 -30.12
C LEU A 246 22.33 2.66 -30.87
N ASP A 247 21.23 3.39 -31.07
CA ASP A 247 21.26 4.68 -31.76
C ASP A 247 21.79 5.81 -30.86
N LYS A 248 21.83 5.56 -29.55
CA LYS A 248 22.22 6.53 -28.51
C LYS A 248 23.54 6.17 -27.83
N LEU A 249 23.92 4.89 -27.84
CA LEU A 249 25.02 4.34 -27.05
C LEU A 249 26.38 4.47 -27.77
N ASP A 250 27.25 5.28 -27.18
CA ASP A 250 28.66 5.42 -27.54
C ASP A 250 29.57 4.80 -26.46
N PHE A 251 30.84 4.54 -26.82
CA PHE A 251 31.84 3.99 -25.92
C PHE A 251 33.06 4.89 -25.87
N SER A 252 33.61 5.08 -24.67
CA SER A 252 34.94 5.68 -24.47
C SER A 252 35.81 4.72 -23.67
N GLU A 253 37.08 4.63 -24.03
CA GLU A 253 38.06 3.74 -23.39
C GLU A 253 39.00 4.58 -22.50
N GLY A 254 39.37 4.05 -21.33
CA GLY A 254 40.24 4.73 -20.39
C GLY A 254 40.42 3.99 -19.08
N THR A 255 40.85 4.71 -18.04
CA THR A 255 40.94 4.21 -16.66
C THR A 255 39.54 4.09 -16.02
N ALA A 256 39.45 3.66 -14.76
CA ALA A 256 38.17 3.59 -14.05
C ALA A 256 37.39 4.92 -14.01
N LEU A 257 38.10 6.05 -13.96
CA LEU A 257 37.54 7.40 -14.05
C LEU A 257 37.86 8.03 -15.42
N PRO A 258 36.90 8.77 -16.01
CA PRO A 258 37.14 9.49 -17.27
C PRO A 258 38.10 10.66 -17.08
N THR A 259 38.58 11.21 -18.18
CA THR A 259 39.33 12.48 -18.20
C THR A 259 38.40 13.67 -18.41
N ALA A 260 38.83 14.89 -18.05
CA ALA A 260 38.01 16.09 -18.22
C ALA A 260 37.59 16.30 -19.70
N ALA A 261 38.48 15.96 -20.64
CA ALA A 261 38.18 16.00 -22.07
C ALA A 261 37.09 15.00 -22.52
N GLN A 262 36.93 13.88 -21.81
CA GLN A 262 35.88 12.89 -22.11
C GLN A 262 34.52 13.28 -21.50
N LEU A 263 34.53 14.12 -20.45
CA LEU A 263 33.33 14.70 -19.87
C LEU A 263 32.84 15.93 -20.65
N ASP A 264 33.67 16.49 -21.53
CA ASP A 264 33.29 17.65 -22.32
C ASP A 264 32.06 17.37 -23.21
N GLY A 265 31.06 18.24 -23.11
CA GLY A 265 29.77 18.11 -23.77
C GLY A 265 28.78 17.15 -23.10
N MET A 266 29.12 16.53 -21.96
CA MET A 266 28.21 15.67 -21.19
C MET A 266 27.47 16.48 -20.14
N SER A 267 26.12 16.47 -20.16
CA SER A 267 25.32 17.20 -19.17
C SER A 267 25.19 16.48 -17.83
N SER A 268 25.15 15.15 -17.85
CA SER A 268 25.00 14.31 -16.66
C SER A 268 26.07 13.22 -16.59
N TRP A 269 26.49 12.85 -15.39
CA TRP A 269 27.47 11.81 -15.15
C TRP A 269 27.02 10.87 -14.04
N VAL A 270 26.94 9.57 -14.33
CA VAL A 270 26.61 8.52 -13.34
C VAL A 270 27.86 7.68 -13.06
N VAL A 271 28.27 7.64 -11.79
CA VAL A 271 29.49 6.95 -11.34
C VAL A 271 29.13 5.82 -10.41
N HIS A 272 29.72 4.65 -10.64
CA HIS A 272 29.71 3.54 -9.70
C HIS A 272 31.06 3.44 -8.98
N VAL A 273 31.02 3.36 -7.66
CA VAL A 273 32.19 3.21 -6.80
C VAL A 273 31.96 2.01 -5.87
N ASP A 274 32.94 1.13 -5.73
CA ASP A 274 32.87 0.06 -4.74
C ASP A 274 33.14 0.64 -3.33
N GLY A 275 32.46 0.14 -2.32
CA GLY A 275 32.49 0.67 -0.95
C GLY A 275 33.86 0.66 -0.27
N GLY A 276 34.82 -0.10 -0.81
CA GLY A 276 36.22 -0.08 -0.36
C GLY A 276 37.02 1.15 -0.81
N ASP A 277 36.54 1.88 -1.81
CA ASP A 277 37.30 2.90 -2.54
C ASP A 277 36.75 4.32 -2.35
N MET A 278 36.34 4.67 -1.13
CA MET A 278 35.80 6.01 -0.82
C MET A 278 36.79 7.15 -1.12
N SER A 279 38.10 6.87 -1.24
CA SER A 279 39.12 7.85 -1.65
C SER A 279 38.86 8.44 -3.03
N LYS A 280 38.22 7.69 -3.95
CA LYS A 280 37.91 8.14 -5.31
C LYS A 280 36.85 9.25 -5.36
N LEU A 281 36.10 9.48 -4.28
CA LEU A 281 35.08 10.53 -4.24
C LEU A 281 35.67 11.92 -4.40
N SER A 282 36.87 12.16 -3.83
CA SER A 282 37.56 13.44 -4.00
C SER A 282 37.91 13.67 -5.47
N ASP A 283 38.45 12.65 -6.13
CA ASP A 283 38.86 12.72 -7.54
C ASP A 283 37.65 12.93 -8.46
N ILE A 284 36.53 12.25 -8.17
CA ILE A 284 35.26 12.44 -8.89
C ILE A 284 34.78 13.89 -8.78
N ALA A 285 34.83 14.46 -7.57
CA ALA A 285 34.41 15.84 -7.33
C ALA A 285 35.31 16.86 -8.04
N ASP A 286 36.64 16.66 -7.98
CA ASP A 286 37.61 17.54 -8.65
C ASP A 286 37.46 17.48 -10.18
N LEU A 287 37.22 16.29 -10.71
CA LEU A 287 37.01 16.08 -12.14
C LEU A 287 35.70 16.69 -12.62
N ALA A 288 34.61 16.52 -11.88
CA ALA A 288 33.32 17.14 -12.18
C ALA A 288 33.41 18.66 -12.12
N ALA A 289 34.11 19.22 -11.11
CA ALA A 289 34.32 20.66 -11.00
C ALA A 289 35.13 21.24 -12.18
N SER A 290 36.05 20.45 -12.73
CA SER A 290 36.87 20.84 -13.88
C SER A 290 36.12 20.77 -15.22
N ALA A 291 34.99 20.06 -15.29
CA ALA A 291 34.20 19.88 -16.49
C ALA A 291 33.00 20.85 -16.51
N GLU A 292 33.14 21.99 -17.20
CA GLU A 292 32.10 23.05 -17.24
C GLU A 292 30.75 22.58 -17.79
N SER A 293 30.74 21.53 -18.61
CA SER A 293 29.52 20.99 -19.23
C SER A 293 28.71 20.07 -18.31
N VAL A 294 29.32 19.48 -17.29
CA VAL A 294 28.67 18.53 -16.38
C VAL A 294 27.88 19.30 -15.32
N GLN A 295 26.56 19.22 -15.42
CA GLN A 295 25.64 19.91 -14.51
C GLN A 295 25.14 18.99 -13.39
N ASN A 296 25.10 17.67 -13.63
CA ASN A 296 24.60 16.70 -12.66
C ASN A 296 25.56 15.51 -12.51
N VAL A 297 25.85 15.14 -11.27
CA VAL A 297 26.66 13.97 -10.94
C VAL A 297 25.91 13.07 -9.98
N ALA A 298 25.66 11.82 -10.37
CA ALA A 298 24.99 10.83 -9.54
C ALA A 298 25.98 9.71 -9.19
N ILE A 299 26.31 9.57 -7.92
CA ILE A 299 27.34 8.65 -7.43
C ILE A 299 26.65 7.52 -6.68
N LEU A 300 26.82 6.28 -7.16
CA LEU A 300 26.37 5.08 -6.48
C LEU A 300 27.56 4.39 -5.82
N ILE A 301 27.52 4.23 -4.50
CA ILE A 301 28.46 3.42 -3.73
C ILE A 301 27.82 2.09 -3.39
N SER A 302 28.34 1.00 -3.94
CA SER A 302 27.86 -0.37 -3.68
C SER A 302 28.74 -1.09 -2.66
N GLY A 303 28.16 -1.97 -1.84
CA GLY A 303 28.96 -2.79 -0.92
C GLY A 303 29.58 -2.00 0.23
N ALA A 304 28.94 -0.91 0.63
CA ALA A 304 29.39 -0.03 1.71
C ALA A 304 29.19 -0.64 3.12
N GLN A 305 29.19 -1.98 3.26
CA GLN A 305 28.97 -2.62 4.56
C GLN A 305 30.10 -2.23 5.52
N GLY A 306 29.76 -1.48 6.57
CA GLY A 306 30.72 -1.00 7.56
C GLY A 306 31.31 0.38 7.27
N VAL A 307 30.85 1.09 6.24
CA VAL A 307 31.13 2.52 6.09
C VAL A 307 30.33 3.25 7.18
N GLY A 308 31.00 3.66 8.25
CA GLY A 308 30.32 4.32 9.38
C GLY A 308 29.67 5.64 8.97
N ALA A 309 28.60 6.03 9.66
CA ALA A 309 27.87 7.28 9.42
C ALA A 309 28.78 8.52 9.39
N ALA A 310 29.86 8.54 10.20
CA ALA A 310 30.84 9.62 10.21
C ALA A 310 31.62 9.74 8.88
N ALA A 311 31.95 8.62 8.24
CA ALA A 311 32.65 8.62 6.94
C ALA A 311 31.72 9.12 5.82
N LEU A 312 30.44 8.77 5.88
CA LEU A 312 29.43 9.27 4.94
C LEU A 312 29.19 10.77 5.12
N GLN A 313 29.11 11.24 6.36
CA GLN A 313 29.00 12.67 6.65
C GLN A 313 30.22 13.44 6.14
N ALA A 314 31.44 12.94 6.38
CA ALA A 314 32.67 13.56 5.87
C ALA A 314 32.71 13.58 4.33
N ALA A 315 32.23 12.51 3.68
CA ALA A 315 32.11 12.47 2.23
C ALA A 315 31.07 13.47 1.69
N ASP A 316 29.94 13.62 2.38
CA ASP A 316 28.90 14.59 2.02
C ASP A 316 29.41 16.02 2.16
N GLU A 317 30.04 16.38 3.28
CA GLU A 317 30.64 17.70 3.50
C GLU A 317 31.72 18.02 2.45
N MET A 318 32.54 17.03 2.09
CA MET A 318 33.53 17.16 1.02
C MET A 318 32.86 17.44 -0.33
N LEU A 319 31.83 16.67 -0.70
CA LEU A 319 31.09 16.88 -1.95
C LEU A 319 30.41 18.24 -1.98
N GLN A 320 29.77 18.68 -0.88
CA GLN A 320 29.15 20.01 -0.78
C GLN A 320 30.17 21.13 -0.97
N SER A 321 31.38 20.98 -0.42
CA SER A 321 32.42 22.01 -0.56
C SER A 321 32.93 22.17 -2.00
N LYS A 322 32.90 21.09 -2.80
CA LYS A 322 33.41 21.07 -4.18
C LYS A 322 32.33 21.28 -5.24
N ALA A 323 31.08 20.92 -4.94
CA ALA A 323 29.92 21.00 -5.84
C ALA A 323 29.39 22.44 -6.02
N SER A 324 30.28 23.38 -6.36
CA SER A 324 29.93 24.77 -6.65
C SER A 324 29.40 24.97 -8.08
N SER A 325 29.83 24.13 -9.02
CA SER A 325 29.48 24.21 -10.45
C SER A 325 28.45 23.16 -10.89
N PHE A 326 28.20 22.12 -10.10
CA PHE A 326 27.33 21.00 -10.46
C PHE A 326 26.45 20.57 -9.28
N ALA A 327 25.30 19.98 -9.58
CA ALA A 327 24.45 19.31 -8.60
C ALA A 327 24.89 17.86 -8.43
N TYR A 328 25.09 17.40 -7.20
CA TYR A 328 25.44 16.00 -6.93
C TYR A 328 24.30 15.24 -6.24
N THR A 329 24.30 13.93 -6.37
CA THR A 329 23.52 13.02 -5.53
C THR A 329 24.39 11.84 -5.17
N LEU A 330 24.52 11.55 -3.88
CA LEU A 330 25.25 10.38 -3.39
C LEU A 330 24.25 9.33 -2.91
N LEU A 331 24.31 8.12 -3.46
CA LEU A 331 23.52 6.97 -2.99
C LEU A 331 24.45 5.89 -2.46
N VAL A 332 24.26 5.51 -1.20
CA VAL A 332 25.04 4.45 -0.55
C VAL A 332 24.15 3.22 -0.35
N GLY A 333 24.50 2.11 -0.99
CA GLY A 333 23.80 0.83 -0.87
C GLY A 333 24.55 -0.16 0.01
N GLU A 334 24.10 -0.36 1.26
CA GLU A 334 24.71 -1.33 2.18
C GLU A 334 24.16 -2.75 2.00
N SER A 335 22.84 -2.90 2.14
CA SER A 335 22.14 -4.20 2.17
C SER A 335 21.03 -4.32 1.11
N PHE A 336 20.97 -3.32 0.23
CA PHE A 336 19.87 -3.13 -0.69
C PHE A 336 20.07 -3.96 -1.97
N SER A 337 18.97 -4.29 -2.66
CA SER A 337 19.05 -4.96 -3.96
C SER A 337 19.77 -4.06 -4.95
N ARG A 338 20.79 -4.58 -5.62
CA ARG A 338 21.58 -3.83 -6.60
C ARG A 338 20.71 -3.21 -7.69
N GLU A 339 19.76 -3.97 -8.24
CA GLU A 339 18.85 -3.47 -9.28
C GLU A 339 18.07 -2.24 -8.79
N GLU A 340 17.62 -2.28 -7.53
CA GLU A 340 16.82 -1.20 -6.97
C GLU A 340 17.70 0.00 -6.59
N SER A 341 18.97 -0.20 -6.19
CA SER A 341 19.94 0.89 -6.04
C SER A 341 20.18 1.62 -7.37
N LEU A 342 20.33 0.89 -8.47
CA LEU A 342 20.51 1.46 -9.81
C LEU A 342 19.26 2.23 -10.27
N ARG A 343 18.08 1.72 -9.95
CA ARG A 343 16.83 2.43 -10.21
C ARG A 343 16.73 3.70 -9.37
N ILE A 344 17.00 3.64 -8.07
CA ILE A 344 16.92 4.83 -7.20
C ILE A 344 17.91 5.91 -7.66
N ILE A 345 19.17 5.56 -7.96
CA ILE A 345 20.16 6.57 -8.39
C ILE A 345 19.77 7.23 -9.73
N THR A 346 19.17 6.47 -10.66
CA THR A 346 18.70 7.03 -11.93
C THR A 346 17.48 7.93 -11.75
N GLU A 347 16.53 7.58 -10.89
CA GLU A 347 15.40 8.45 -10.56
C GLU A 347 15.86 9.71 -9.81
N CYS A 348 16.81 9.58 -8.87
CA CYS A 348 17.38 10.73 -8.16
C CYS A 348 18.11 11.70 -9.08
N LEU A 349 18.71 11.23 -10.19
CA LEU A 349 19.33 12.08 -11.20
C LEU A 349 18.32 13.09 -11.79
N ALA A 350 17.05 12.71 -11.89
CA ALA A 350 15.99 13.56 -12.42
C ALA A 350 15.27 14.42 -11.37
N ILE A 351 15.29 14.02 -10.09
CA ILE A 351 14.54 14.71 -9.03
C ILE A 351 15.31 15.93 -8.52
N ASP A 352 14.68 17.11 -8.54
CA ASP A 352 15.30 18.36 -8.09
C ASP A 352 15.62 18.35 -6.60
N LYS A 353 14.68 17.88 -5.77
CA LYS A 353 14.87 17.74 -4.32
C LYS A 353 15.95 16.73 -3.91
N ALA A 354 16.50 15.95 -4.83
CA ALA A 354 17.62 15.04 -4.59
C ALA A 354 18.99 15.69 -4.88
N ALA A 355 19.00 16.90 -5.46
CA ALA A 355 20.23 17.65 -5.71
C ALA A 355 20.87 18.09 -4.39
N GLY A 356 22.18 17.89 -4.28
CA GLY A 356 22.96 18.24 -3.09
C GLY A 356 22.68 17.34 -1.88
N LYS A 357 22.11 16.15 -2.09
CA LYS A 357 21.77 15.23 -0.99
C LYS A 357 22.52 13.92 -1.07
N SER A 358 22.91 13.45 0.11
CA SER A 358 23.39 12.10 0.35
C SER A 358 22.30 11.22 0.94
N VAL A 359 22.05 10.07 0.31
CA VAL A 359 20.98 9.13 0.64
C VAL A 359 21.57 7.77 0.94
N VAL A 360 21.18 7.17 2.07
CA VAL A 360 21.56 5.81 2.43
C VAL A 360 20.37 4.90 2.17
N ALA A 361 20.52 3.96 1.24
CA ALA A 361 19.49 2.98 0.90
C ALA A 361 19.68 1.70 1.71
N ASN A 362 18.70 1.42 2.56
CA ASN A 362 18.64 0.21 3.37
C ASN A 362 17.40 -0.62 3.01
N ALA A 363 17.55 -1.94 3.01
CA ALA A 363 16.41 -2.83 2.86
C ALA A 363 15.53 -2.75 4.11
N ALA A 364 14.21 -2.71 3.93
CA ALA A 364 13.28 -2.85 5.05
C ALA A 364 13.54 -4.19 5.75
N LYS A 365 13.67 -4.15 7.08
CA LYS A 365 14.05 -5.33 7.88
C LYS A 365 12.97 -6.42 7.86
N ASP A 366 11.71 -6.01 7.84
CA ASP A 366 10.55 -6.87 8.02
C ASP A 366 9.28 -6.28 7.36
N VAL A 367 8.29 -7.13 7.10
CA VAL A 367 6.99 -6.72 6.54
C VAL A 367 6.22 -5.82 7.51
N THR A 368 6.50 -5.95 8.81
CA THR A 368 5.93 -5.14 9.88
C THR A 368 6.68 -3.83 10.12
N SER A 369 7.76 -3.57 9.37
CA SER A 369 8.54 -2.35 9.50
C SER A 369 7.78 -1.15 8.95
N LEU A 370 8.01 0.02 9.54
CA LEU A 370 7.37 1.27 9.12
C LEU A 370 7.78 1.63 7.68
N GLU A 371 9.04 1.40 7.31
CA GLU A 371 9.58 1.60 5.97
C GLU A 371 8.80 0.77 4.94
N HIS A 372 8.54 -0.51 5.25
CA HIS A 372 7.76 -1.37 4.37
C HIS A 372 6.32 -0.87 4.21
N MET A 373 5.66 -0.55 5.33
CA MET A 373 4.29 -0.02 5.33
C MET A 373 4.19 1.31 4.57
N MET A 374 5.19 2.19 4.66
CA MET A 374 5.22 3.45 3.91
C MET A 374 5.35 3.20 2.40
N ILE A 375 6.27 2.34 1.98
CA ILE A 375 6.43 2.01 0.56
C ILE A 375 5.16 1.34 0.01
N GLN A 376 4.58 0.41 0.76
CA GLN A 376 3.33 -0.24 0.38
C GLN A 376 2.17 0.78 0.31
N GLY A 377 2.05 1.65 1.31
CA GLY A 377 1.01 2.68 1.36
C GLY A 377 1.10 3.66 0.19
N MET A 378 2.32 4.11 -0.19
CA MET A 378 2.51 4.97 -1.36
C MET A 378 2.03 4.30 -2.65
N ARG A 379 2.31 3.00 -2.83
CA ARG A 379 1.85 2.22 -3.98
C ARG A 379 0.33 2.03 -4.01
N GLU A 380 -0.28 1.80 -2.85
CA GLU A 380 -1.73 1.65 -2.72
C GLU A 380 -2.48 2.95 -3.03
N ILE A 381 -1.89 4.10 -2.68
CA ILE A 381 -2.43 5.43 -3.02
C ILE A 381 -2.23 5.76 -4.51
N GLY A 382 -1.23 5.15 -5.15
CA GLY A 382 -0.94 5.34 -6.57
C GLY A 382 0.19 6.34 -6.85
N PHE A 383 1.13 6.50 -5.92
CA PHE A 383 2.38 7.21 -6.21
C PHE A 383 3.08 6.57 -7.41
N THR A 384 3.55 7.40 -8.32
CA THR A 384 4.49 6.96 -9.36
C THR A 384 5.85 6.68 -8.72
N ARG A 385 6.69 5.88 -9.38
CA ARG A 385 7.97 5.48 -8.79
C ARG A 385 8.89 6.68 -8.49
N ILE A 386 8.90 7.70 -9.34
CA ILE A 386 9.67 8.92 -9.12
C ILE A 386 9.15 9.71 -7.91
N GLU A 387 7.83 9.76 -7.72
CA GLU A 387 7.21 10.40 -6.56
C GLU A 387 7.52 9.66 -5.26
N GLU A 388 7.55 8.32 -5.29
CA GLU A 388 7.98 7.50 -4.15
C GLU A 388 9.42 7.83 -3.76
N VAL A 389 10.34 7.88 -4.74
CA VAL A 389 11.76 8.20 -4.49
C VAL A 389 11.90 9.63 -3.97
N GLU A 390 11.24 10.61 -4.57
CA GLU A 390 11.27 12.00 -4.10
C GLU A 390 10.80 12.11 -2.65
N GLN A 391 9.70 11.42 -2.30
CA GLN A 391 9.15 11.42 -0.95
C GLN A 391 10.14 10.79 0.04
N MET A 392 10.77 9.68 -0.33
CA MET A 392 11.76 9.01 0.51
C MET A 392 13.03 9.84 0.72
N VAL A 393 13.45 10.61 -0.30
CA VAL A 393 14.64 11.48 -0.23
C VAL A 393 14.36 12.80 0.49
N SER A 394 13.14 13.32 0.41
CA SER A 394 12.81 14.62 0.99
C SER A 394 12.42 14.54 2.46
N ILE A 395 11.53 13.60 2.78
CA ILE A 395 10.87 13.50 4.07
C ILE A 395 11.23 12.16 4.72
N GLY A 396 11.14 11.09 3.94
CA GLY A 396 11.39 9.73 4.40
C GLY A 396 10.48 9.32 5.55
N VAL A 397 10.96 8.38 6.34
CA VAL A 397 10.27 7.87 7.54
C VAL A 397 10.22 8.92 8.65
N LYS A 398 11.24 9.79 8.68
CA LYS A 398 11.40 10.81 9.71
C LYS A 398 10.21 11.77 9.76
N GLY A 399 9.69 12.20 8.61
CA GLY A 399 8.52 13.09 8.65
C GLY A 399 7.25 12.45 9.19
N TYR A 400 7.10 11.12 9.10
CA TYR A 400 5.99 10.44 9.78
C TYR A 400 6.21 10.38 11.29
N THR A 401 7.43 10.09 11.74
CA THR A 401 7.74 10.08 13.17
C THR A 401 7.63 11.47 13.79
N ASP A 402 8.09 12.51 13.09
CA ASP A 402 8.00 13.90 13.54
C ASP A 402 6.52 14.33 13.68
N MET A 403 5.66 13.95 12.73
CA MET A 403 4.21 14.19 12.84
C MET A 403 3.59 13.47 14.05
N LEU A 404 4.00 12.23 14.35
CA LEU A 404 3.52 11.51 15.53
C LEU A 404 3.97 12.18 16.82
N ASP A 405 5.21 12.69 16.86
CA ASP A 405 5.76 13.40 18.02
C ASP A 405 5.07 14.75 18.23
N GLU A 406 4.74 15.48 17.15
CA GLU A 406 3.94 16.71 17.20
C GLU A 406 2.53 16.44 17.72
N GLN A 407 1.84 15.41 17.21
CA GLN A 407 0.51 15.02 17.71
C GLN A 407 0.55 14.59 19.18
N ALA A 408 1.60 13.89 19.59
CA ALA A 408 1.80 13.51 20.99
C ALA A 408 2.04 14.74 21.87
N ALA A 409 2.81 15.72 21.38
CA ALA A 409 3.04 16.98 22.10
C ALA A 409 1.75 17.79 22.25
N GLU A 410 0.96 17.96 21.18
CA GLU A 410 -0.33 18.66 21.22
C GLU A 410 -1.31 18.00 22.21
N ALA A 411 -1.38 16.66 22.22
CA ALA A 411 -2.20 15.91 23.17
C ALA A 411 -1.75 16.08 24.64
N VAL A 412 -0.48 16.43 24.88
CA VAL A 412 0.03 16.76 26.21
C VAL A 412 -0.33 18.20 26.60
N TRP A 413 -0.31 19.16 25.67
CA TRP A 413 -0.71 20.54 25.92
C TRP A 413 -2.22 20.71 26.12
N GLU A 414 -3.05 19.85 25.50
CA GLU A 414 -4.49 19.80 25.76
C GLU A 414 -4.88 19.09 27.05
N LYS A 415 -3.92 18.50 27.78
CA LYS A 415 -4.18 18.10 29.17
C LYS A 415 -4.23 19.36 30.03
N ALA A 416 -5.46 19.83 30.20
CA ALA A 416 -5.90 20.79 31.21
C ALA A 416 -5.17 20.61 32.56
N PRO A 417 -4.98 21.69 33.35
CA PRO A 417 -4.30 21.66 34.63
C PRO A 417 -4.75 20.45 35.47
N GLU A 418 -3.79 19.79 36.12
CA GLU A 418 -4.04 18.55 36.87
C GLU A 418 -5.31 18.72 37.73
N PRO A 419 -6.35 17.91 37.49
CA PRO A 419 -7.58 18.03 38.25
C PRO A 419 -7.25 17.78 39.72
N THR A 420 -7.64 18.73 40.57
CA THR A 420 -7.60 18.62 42.02
C THR A 420 -8.23 17.28 42.44
N GLU A 421 -7.75 16.65 43.53
CA GLU A 421 -8.19 15.31 43.97
C GLU A 421 -9.72 15.14 44.04
N GLU A 422 -10.46 16.23 44.28
CA GLU A 422 -11.92 16.29 44.30
C GLU A 422 -12.58 16.07 42.91
N GLU A 423 -11.97 16.56 41.82
CA GLU A 423 -12.49 16.36 40.45
C GLU A 423 -12.22 14.94 39.94
N LEU A 424 -11.13 14.31 40.38
CA LEU A 424 -10.84 12.90 40.07
C LEU A 424 -11.86 11.97 40.71
N ALA A 425 -12.30 12.27 41.95
CA ALA A 425 -13.36 11.51 42.62
C ALA A 425 -14.72 11.67 41.91
N ALA A 426 -15.09 12.88 41.47
CA ALA A 426 -16.33 13.10 40.71
C ALA A 426 -16.32 12.43 39.32
N ARG A 427 -15.17 12.41 38.65
CA ARG A 427 -14.99 11.69 37.38
C ARG A 427 -15.00 10.16 37.54
N ALA A 428 -14.53 9.64 38.67
CA ALA A 428 -14.65 8.21 38.98
C ALA A 428 -16.11 7.80 39.18
N GLN A 429 -16.89 8.58 39.94
CA GLN A 429 -18.31 8.31 40.17
C GLN A 429 -19.15 8.34 38.88
N THR A 430 -18.88 9.29 37.99
CA THR A 430 -19.58 9.37 36.69
C THR A 430 -19.21 8.22 35.74
N LYS A 431 -17.94 7.78 35.75
CA LYS A 431 -17.51 6.57 35.00
C LYS A 431 -18.17 5.31 35.53
N GLU A 432 -18.29 5.16 36.84
CA GLU A 432 -18.99 4.01 37.44
C GLU A 432 -20.49 4.01 37.11
N GLN A 433 -21.16 5.15 37.20
CA GLN A 433 -22.58 5.27 36.84
C GLN A 433 -22.83 4.95 35.36
N THR A 434 -21.97 5.43 34.46
CA THR A 434 -22.11 5.14 33.03
C THR A 434 -21.84 3.67 32.70
N LEU A 435 -20.87 3.04 33.37
CA LEU A 435 -20.63 1.60 33.24
C LEU A 435 -21.80 0.76 33.75
N LEU A 436 -22.42 1.14 34.88
CA LEU A 436 -23.61 0.48 35.41
C LEU A 436 -24.81 0.61 34.45
N LEU A 437 -25.01 1.81 33.90
CA LEU A 437 -26.09 2.05 32.93
C LEU A 437 -25.88 1.25 31.64
N GLN A 438 -24.65 1.16 31.13
CA GLN A 438 -24.33 0.31 29.99
C GLN A 438 -24.53 -1.18 30.28
N LYS A 439 -24.18 -1.62 31.50
CA LYS A 439 -24.42 -3.00 31.92
C LYS A 439 -25.90 -3.33 31.96
N GLN A 440 -26.72 -2.44 32.54
CA GLN A 440 -28.19 -2.59 32.56
C GLN A 440 -28.77 -2.65 31.15
N LYS A 441 -28.37 -1.75 30.25
CA LYS A 441 -28.81 -1.78 28.85
C LYS A 441 -28.49 -3.11 28.15
N ARG A 442 -27.27 -3.64 28.35
CA ARG A 442 -26.89 -4.94 27.78
C ARG A 442 -27.69 -6.10 28.34
N GLU A 443 -28.05 -6.05 29.63
CA GLU A 443 -28.90 -7.07 30.27
C GLU A 443 -30.35 -6.99 29.76
N GLU A 444 -30.88 -5.79 29.55
CA GLU A 444 -32.21 -5.55 28.95
C GLU A 444 -32.27 -5.96 27.47
N GLU A 445 -31.21 -5.71 26.70
CA GLU A 445 -31.09 -6.16 25.30
C GLU A 445 -31.05 -7.68 25.21
N LYS A 446 -30.31 -8.34 26.10
CA LYS A 446 -30.30 -9.82 26.18
C LYS A 446 -31.67 -10.36 26.56
N LYS A 447 -32.30 -9.77 27.59
CA LYS A 447 -33.65 -10.14 28.02
C LYS A 447 -34.66 -9.99 26.88
N SER A 448 -34.66 -8.87 26.17
CA SER A 448 -35.59 -8.61 25.07
C SER A 448 -35.34 -9.54 23.87
N SER A 449 -34.07 -9.84 23.56
CA SER A 449 -33.70 -10.82 22.54
C SER A 449 -34.20 -12.24 22.88
N ASP A 450 -34.03 -12.68 24.12
CA ASP A 450 -34.48 -13.99 24.58
C ASP A 450 -36.01 -14.12 24.56
N ILE A 451 -36.73 -13.07 25.00
CA ILE A 451 -38.20 -13.03 24.94
C ILE A 451 -38.68 -13.06 23.49
N SER A 452 -38.06 -12.29 22.58
CA SER A 452 -38.41 -12.27 21.16
C SER A 452 -38.18 -13.63 20.50
N ALA A 453 -37.07 -14.32 20.80
CA ALA A 453 -36.80 -15.66 20.29
C ALA A 453 -37.85 -16.68 20.76
N MET A 454 -38.22 -16.63 22.05
CA MET A 454 -39.27 -17.48 22.60
C MET A 454 -40.65 -17.17 22.00
N ALA A 455 -40.95 -15.91 21.74
CA ALA A 455 -42.20 -15.48 21.09
C ALA A 455 -42.29 -16.04 19.68
N LEU A 456 -41.19 -15.99 18.91
CA LEU A 456 -41.13 -16.56 17.57
C LEU A 456 -41.37 -18.06 17.59
N GLU A 457 -40.74 -18.81 18.50
CA GLU A 457 -40.99 -20.24 18.64
C GLU A 457 -42.44 -20.56 19.03
N TRP A 458 -43.01 -19.77 19.94
CA TRP A 458 -44.39 -19.93 20.38
C TRP A 458 -45.37 -19.71 19.23
N ALA A 459 -45.17 -18.63 18.44
CA ALA A 459 -46.01 -18.30 17.30
C ALA A 459 -45.95 -19.37 16.20
N LYS A 460 -44.75 -19.93 15.94
CA LYS A 460 -44.57 -21.07 15.01
C LYS A 460 -45.33 -22.32 15.46
N LYS A 461 -45.22 -22.67 16.76
CA LYS A 461 -45.95 -23.82 17.34
C LYS A 461 -47.47 -23.61 17.25
N GLU A 462 -47.94 -22.39 17.48
CA GLU A 462 -49.35 -22.05 17.39
C GLU A 462 -49.88 -22.09 15.95
N TYR A 463 -49.10 -21.61 14.97
CA TYR A 463 -49.41 -21.75 13.55
C TYR A 463 -49.56 -23.21 13.16
N LEU A 464 -48.58 -24.05 13.52
CA LEU A 464 -48.61 -25.49 13.26
C LEU A 464 -49.83 -26.16 13.93
N ARG A 465 -50.12 -25.81 15.18
CA ARG A 465 -51.27 -26.35 15.91
C ARG A 465 -52.60 -26.00 15.25
N LYS A 466 -52.75 -24.78 14.74
CA LYS A 466 -53.97 -24.33 14.07
C LYS A 466 -54.06 -24.87 12.64
N SER A 467 -52.96 -24.94 11.90
CA SER A 467 -52.93 -25.42 10.51
C SER A 467 -53.27 -26.91 10.42
N LEU A 468 -52.85 -27.70 11.42
CA LEU A 468 -53.25 -29.11 11.55
C LEU A 468 -54.75 -29.29 11.83
N LYS A 469 -55.40 -28.34 12.51
CA LYS A 469 -56.83 -28.41 12.84
C LYS A 469 -57.73 -27.86 11.74
N ARG A 470 -57.29 -26.80 11.04
CA ARG A 470 -58.06 -26.10 10.00
C ARG A 470 -57.11 -25.51 8.97
N ARG A 471 -57.52 -25.49 7.69
CA ARG A 471 -56.76 -24.80 6.64
C ARG A 471 -56.74 -23.29 6.91
N ILE A 472 -55.57 -22.74 7.20
CA ILE A 472 -55.35 -21.31 7.40
C ILE A 472 -55.07 -20.67 6.03
N PRO A 473 -55.83 -19.66 5.58
CA PRO A 473 -55.68 -19.05 4.26
C PRO A 473 -54.52 -18.02 4.17
N MET A 474 -53.59 -18.04 5.13
CA MET A 474 -52.44 -17.14 5.19
C MET A 474 -51.15 -17.90 5.44
N LYS A 475 -50.03 -17.34 4.98
CA LYS A 475 -48.69 -17.91 5.14
C LYS A 475 -48.21 -17.72 6.59
N GLU A 476 -47.29 -18.57 7.03
CA GLU A 476 -46.72 -18.54 8.38
C GLU A 476 -46.24 -17.14 8.84
N PRO A 477 -45.48 -16.35 8.04
CA PRO A 477 -45.01 -15.04 8.49
C PRO A 477 -46.15 -14.04 8.77
N GLN A 478 -47.17 -14.00 7.91
CA GLN A 478 -48.33 -13.12 8.09
C GLN A 478 -49.15 -13.51 9.32
N PHE A 479 -49.23 -14.81 9.61
CA PHE A 479 -49.87 -15.29 10.82
C PHE A 479 -49.08 -14.88 12.07
N ILE A 480 -47.75 -14.99 12.05
CA ILE A 480 -46.87 -14.59 13.16
C ILE A 480 -47.03 -13.10 13.46
N GLU A 481 -47.03 -12.24 12.45
CA GLU A 481 -47.26 -10.79 12.59
C GLU A 481 -48.60 -10.50 13.27
N LEU A 482 -49.67 -11.18 12.86
CA LEU A 482 -51.02 -11.00 13.43
C LEU A 482 -51.12 -11.39 14.92
N ILE A 483 -50.30 -12.33 15.39
CA ILE A 483 -50.34 -12.82 16.78
C ILE A 483 -49.13 -12.39 17.61
N TRP A 484 -48.30 -11.49 17.10
CA TRP A 484 -46.99 -11.18 17.68
C TRP A 484 -47.09 -10.64 19.11
N ASP A 485 -48.03 -9.73 19.39
CA ASP A 485 -48.25 -9.18 20.73
C ASP A 485 -48.60 -10.27 21.76
N ARG A 486 -49.44 -11.22 21.34
CA ARG A 486 -49.79 -12.37 22.18
C ARG A 486 -48.59 -13.29 22.39
N ALA A 487 -47.80 -13.49 21.34
CA ALA A 487 -46.61 -14.32 21.41
C ALA A 487 -45.55 -13.72 22.35
N LEU A 488 -45.35 -12.40 22.31
CA LEU A 488 -44.48 -11.67 23.24
C LEU A 488 -44.96 -11.80 24.69
N MET A 489 -46.27 -11.65 24.94
CA MET A 489 -46.84 -11.84 26.29
C MET A 489 -46.61 -13.28 26.81
N GLU A 490 -46.91 -14.31 26.01
CA GLU A 490 -46.72 -15.71 26.42
C GLU A 490 -45.23 -16.05 26.61
N ALA A 491 -44.35 -15.46 25.79
CA ALA A 491 -42.90 -15.60 25.93
C ALA A 491 -42.36 -14.92 27.19
N ASP A 492 -42.82 -13.71 27.51
CA ASP A 492 -42.42 -12.99 28.72
C ASP A 492 -42.91 -13.70 29.99
N MET A 493 -44.16 -14.19 29.99
CA MET A 493 -44.66 -15.03 31.09
C MET A 493 -43.76 -16.26 31.29
N LYS A 494 -43.46 -16.98 30.21
CA LYS A 494 -42.58 -18.17 30.27
C LYS A 494 -41.17 -17.82 30.74
N TRP A 495 -40.60 -16.71 30.28
CA TRP A 495 -39.30 -16.23 30.72
C TRP A 495 -39.30 -15.95 32.23
N ARG A 496 -40.32 -15.26 32.75
CA ARG A 496 -40.48 -15.00 34.19
C ARG A 496 -40.64 -16.29 35.00
N THR A 497 -41.41 -17.25 34.52
CA THR A 497 -41.54 -18.57 35.17
C THR A 497 -40.22 -19.33 35.19
N MET A 498 -39.43 -19.28 34.12
CA MET A 498 -38.09 -19.90 34.08
C MET A 498 -37.10 -19.23 35.03
N GLN A 499 -37.28 -17.94 35.34
CA GLN A 499 -36.51 -17.22 36.37
C GLN A 499 -37.02 -17.47 37.81
N GLY A 500 -38.02 -18.35 37.98
CA GLY A 500 -38.60 -18.67 39.29
C GLY A 500 -39.55 -17.60 39.85
N LEU A 501 -39.96 -16.62 39.05
CA LEU A 501 -40.96 -15.64 39.45
C LEU A 501 -42.36 -16.28 39.42
N VAL A 502 -43.14 -16.03 40.49
CA VAL A 502 -44.53 -16.49 40.57
C VAL A 502 -45.39 -15.62 39.66
N VAL A 503 -45.92 -16.21 38.58
CA VAL A 503 -46.78 -15.52 37.61
C VAL A 503 -48.20 -16.07 37.71
N ASN A 504 -49.20 -15.20 37.87
CA ASN A 504 -50.61 -15.58 37.82
C ASN A 504 -51.11 -15.54 36.37
N GLU A 505 -50.93 -16.65 35.65
CA GLU A 505 -51.25 -16.74 34.22
C GLU A 505 -52.70 -16.33 33.88
N THR A 506 -53.64 -16.63 34.78
CA THR A 506 -55.07 -16.39 34.53
C THR A 506 -55.38 -14.90 34.54
N GLU A 507 -54.79 -14.16 35.49
CA GLU A 507 -54.96 -12.72 35.59
C GLU A 507 -54.27 -11.98 34.45
N GLU A 508 -53.05 -12.40 34.07
CA GLU A 508 -52.32 -11.75 32.98
C GLU A 508 -52.99 -11.95 31.63
N ARG A 509 -53.45 -13.17 31.31
CA ARG A 509 -54.24 -13.43 30.10
C ARG A 509 -55.55 -12.64 30.08
N ARG A 510 -56.19 -12.43 31.23
CA ARG A 510 -57.39 -11.59 31.33
C ARG A 510 -57.06 -10.13 31.04
N LYS A 511 -56.04 -9.57 31.69
CA LYS A 511 -55.59 -8.19 31.47
C LYS A 511 -55.20 -7.94 30.02
N PHE A 512 -54.45 -8.85 29.40
CA PHE A 512 -54.09 -8.74 27.99
C PHE A 512 -55.32 -8.76 27.07
N LYS A 513 -56.32 -9.60 27.38
CA LYS A 513 -57.57 -9.63 26.62
C LYS A 513 -58.36 -8.32 26.78
N GLU A 514 -58.45 -7.78 27.98
CA GLU A 514 -59.09 -6.48 28.26
C GLU A 514 -58.36 -5.35 27.52
N GLU A 515 -57.03 -5.36 27.51
CA GLU A 515 -56.21 -4.37 26.80
C GLU A 515 -56.38 -4.47 25.28
N GLN A 516 -56.38 -5.68 24.72
CA GLN A 516 -56.64 -5.89 23.30
C GLN A 516 -58.07 -5.47 22.93
N GLN A 517 -59.05 -5.69 23.79
CA GLN A 517 -60.41 -5.17 23.58
C GLN A 517 -60.45 -3.64 23.61
N ARG A 518 -59.71 -3.02 24.53
CA ARG A 518 -59.58 -1.57 24.60
C ARG A 518 -58.92 -0.99 23.35
N LEU A 519 -57.79 -1.54 22.92
CA LEU A 519 -57.09 -1.12 21.70
C LEU A 519 -57.98 -1.28 20.45
N ASN A 520 -58.71 -2.39 20.36
CA ASN A 520 -59.66 -2.59 19.26
C ASN A 520 -60.83 -1.59 19.32
N ALA A 521 -61.32 -1.24 20.52
CA ALA A 521 -62.38 -0.24 20.69
C ALA A 521 -61.88 1.17 20.34
N GLU A 522 -60.65 1.51 20.71
CA GLU A 522 -60.00 2.78 20.35
C GLU A 522 -59.75 2.87 18.84
N ALA A 523 -59.24 1.80 18.22
CA ALA A 523 -59.05 1.74 16.77
C ALA A 523 -60.39 1.87 16.02
N LEU A 524 -61.44 1.18 16.48
CA LEU A 524 -62.78 1.30 15.92
C LEU A 524 -63.33 2.73 16.06
N LYS A 525 -63.13 3.36 17.22
CA LYS A 525 -63.53 4.74 17.45
C LYS A 525 -62.77 5.71 16.53
N ALA A 526 -61.46 5.53 16.38
CA ALA A 526 -60.64 6.33 15.48
C ALA A 526 -61.05 6.16 14.01
N GLU A 527 -61.40 4.93 13.59
CA GLU A 527 -61.98 4.71 12.27
C GLU A 527 -63.33 5.40 12.13
N GLN A 528 -64.23 5.28 13.11
CA GLN A 528 -65.53 5.97 13.08
C GLN A 528 -65.38 7.50 12.97
N GLU A 529 -64.44 8.10 13.70
CA GLU A 529 -64.13 9.52 13.60
C GLU A 529 -63.56 9.88 12.21
N ARG A 530 -62.70 9.03 11.65
CA ARG A 530 -62.17 9.17 10.28
C ARG A 530 -63.28 9.08 9.23
N TRP A 531 -64.24 8.16 9.39
CA TRP A 531 -65.40 8.02 8.51
C TRP A 531 -66.37 9.20 8.64
N ALA A 532 -66.57 9.71 9.86
CA ALA A 532 -67.42 10.88 10.12
C ALA A 532 -66.83 12.19 9.54
N GLY A 533 -65.50 12.28 9.46
CA GLY A 533 -64.78 13.43 8.88
C GLY A 533 -64.60 13.39 7.36
N MET A 534 -64.89 12.28 6.68
CA MET A 534 -64.85 12.22 5.22
C MET A 534 -66.10 12.90 4.63
N ASP A 535 -65.91 14.02 3.92
CA ASP A 535 -66.99 14.69 3.18
C ASP A 535 -67.57 13.71 2.14
N TYR A 536 -68.90 13.51 2.19
CA TYR A 536 -69.63 12.57 1.32
C TYR A 536 -69.36 12.86 -0.17
N ASN A 537 -69.05 14.11 -0.52
CA ASN A 537 -68.72 14.53 -1.88
C ASN A 537 -67.32 14.08 -2.35
N GLU A 538 -66.40 13.81 -1.42
CA GLU A 538 -65.05 13.34 -1.73
C GLU A 538 -65.01 11.81 -1.93
N VAL A 539 -65.85 11.09 -1.18
CA VAL A 539 -66.05 9.63 -1.35
C VAL A 539 -66.79 9.32 -2.66
N ALA A 540 -67.74 10.17 -3.08
CA ALA A 540 -68.47 9.98 -4.33
C ALA A 540 -67.66 10.31 -5.61
N ARG A 541 -66.48 10.94 -5.48
CA ARG A 541 -65.59 11.27 -6.61
C ARG A 541 -64.46 10.25 -6.85
N ARG A 542 -64.23 9.33 -5.91
CA ARG A 542 -63.33 8.18 -6.07
C ARG A 542 -64.13 6.93 -6.42
#